data_AF-A0A3B8PKW1-F1
#
_entry.id   AF-A0A3B8PKW1-F1
#
_cell.length_a   1.000
_cell.length_b   1.000
_cell.length_c   1.000
_cell.angle_alpha   90.00
_cell.angle_beta   90.00
_cell.angle_gamma   90.00
#
_symmetry.space_group_name_H-M   'P 1'
#
loop_
_entity.id
_entity.type
_entity.pdbx_description
1 polymer ?
#
loop_
_entity_poly.entity_id
_entity_poly.type
_entity_poly.pdbx_seq_one_letter_code
_entity_poly.pdbx_strand_id
1 'polypeptide(L)'
;IDYKTSNKPDRPDSNHRKGRGKQKTWKSLQLPLYRRLAKDALGVDGDVQLGYLVLPASTSDTDFLEAGWTEEELSEADEVVVEVAEKIVRGDYTQIAEKPPSFSDDLAGICQDKLPHLPRHEHWSRS
;
A
#
# COMPACT_ATOMS: atom_id res chain seq x y z
N ILE A 1 1.80 -8.76 -10.74
CA ILE A 1 0.50 -9.42 -10.43
C ILE A 1 0.50 -9.85 -8.97
N ASP A 2 -0.61 -9.68 -8.25
CA ASP A 2 -0.76 -10.11 -6.85
C ASP A 2 -1.93 -11.09 -6.70
N TYR A 3 -1.75 -12.18 -5.95
CA TYR A 3 -2.78 -13.22 -5.81
C TYR A 3 -3.71 -12.89 -4.63
N LYS A 4 -5.02 -12.94 -4.84
CA LYS A 4 -6.03 -12.71 -3.79
C LYS A 4 -6.96 -13.90 -3.66
N THR A 5 -7.19 -14.39 -2.45
CA THR A 5 -8.00 -15.60 -2.18
C THR A 5 -9.38 -15.31 -1.59
N SER A 6 -9.77 -14.03 -1.50
CA SER A 6 -11.09 -13.65 -1.00
C SER A 6 -12.19 -14.12 -1.96
N ASN A 7 -13.30 -14.65 -1.41
CA ASN A 7 -14.52 -14.91 -2.18
C ASN A 7 -15.19 -13.63 -2.72
N LYS A 8 -14.85 -12.47 -2.15
CA LYS A 8 -15.31 -11.15 -2.59
C LYS A 8 -14.10 -10.23 -2.69
N PRO A 9 -13.33 -10.30 -3.79
CA PRO A 9 -12.17 -9.45 -3.96
C PRO A 9 -12.57 -7.99 -4.18
N ASP A 10 -11.88 -7.07 -3.53
CA ASP A 10 -11.94 -5.66 -3.91
C ASP A 10 -11.19 -5.44 -5.23
N ARG A 11 -11.72 -4.55 -6.08
CA ARG A 11 -11.00 -4.15 -7.29
C ARG A 11 -9.74 -3.36 -6.93
N PRO A 12 -8.66 -3.40 -7.74
CA PRO A 12 -7.43 -2.69 -7.45
C PRO A 12 -7.66 -1.23 -7.08
N ASP A 13 -8.50 -0.53 -7.83
CA ASP A 13 -8.80 0.88 -7.62
C ASP A 13 -9.44 1.17 -6.25
N SER A 14 -10.50 0.44 -5.89
CA SER A 14 -11.17 0.61 -4.60
C SER A 14 -10.30 0.16 -3.43
N ASN A 15 -9.37 -0.77 -3.65
CA ASN A 15 -8.43 -1.22 -2.63
C ASN A 15 -7.26 -0.27 -2.41
N HIS A 16 -6.87 0.53 -3.40
CA HIS A 16 -5.70 1.41 -3.30
C HIS A 16 -6.04 2.89 -3.20
N ARG A 17 -7.21 3.32 -3.66
CA ARG A 17 -7.61 4.73 -3.66
C ARG A 17 -8.93 4.93 -2.90
N LYS A 18 -9.09 6.10 -2.29
CA LYS A 18 -10.32 6.54 -1.61
C LYS A 18 -10.75 7.91 -2.15
N GLY A 19 -12.04 8.23 -2.05
CA GLY A 19 -12.60 9.48 -2.57
C GLY A 19 -13.32 9.28 -3.91
N ARG A 20 -13.66 10.38 -4.58
CA ARG A 20 -14.45 10.39 -5.81
C ARG A 20 -13.83 11.30 -6.87
N GLY A 21 -13.97 10.91 -8.14
CA GLY A 21 -13.49 11.69 -9.29
C GLY A 21 -12.01 12.05 -9.16
N LYS A 22 -11.68 13.31 -9.46
CA LYS A 22 -10.31 13.86 -9.39
C LYS A 22 -9.80 14.09 -7.96
N GLN A 23 -10.62 13.87 -6.94
CA GLN A 23 -10.25 14.02 -5.52
C GLN A 23 -9.88 12.66 -4.89
N LYS A 24 -9.54 11.66 -5.71
CA LYS A 24 -9.07 10.39 -5.22
C LYS A 24 -7.67 10.54 -4.62
N THR A 25 -7.46 9.88 -3.48
CA THR A 25 -6.17 9.85 -2.79
C THR A 25 -5.74 8.42 -2.56
N TRP A 26 -4.43 8.17 -2.61
CA TRP A 26 -3.83 6.87 -2.34
C TRP A 26 -3.96 6.52 -0.85
N LYS A 27 -4.45 5.32 -0.57
CA LYS A 27 -4.52 4.72 0.78
C LYS A 27 -3.67 3.46 0.93
N SER A 28 -3.26 2.84 -0.18
CA SER A 28 -2.34 1.71 -0.23
C SER A 28 -1.48 1.85 -1.48
N LEU A 29 -0.22 1.44 -1.39
CA LEU A 29 0.79 1.59 -2.45
C LEU A 29 1.35 0.22 -2.91
N GLN A 30 0.69 -0.90 -2.57
CA GLN A 30 1.18 -2.24 -2.86
C GLN A 30 1.49 -2.45 -4.36
N LEU A 31 0.50 -2.25 -5.24
CA LEU A 31 0.69 -2.42 -6.69
C LEU A 31 1.62 -1.37 -7.32
N PRO A 32 1.50 -0.06 -7.00
CA PRO A 32 2.46 0.95 -7.47
C PRO A 32 3.92 0.62 -7.13
N LEU A 33 4.20 0.13 -5.92
CA LEU A 33 5.55 -0.28 -5.52
C LEU A 33 6.08 -1.45 -6.37
N TYR A 34 5.22 -2.39 -6.77
CA TYR A 34 5.64 -3.49 -7.66
C TYR A 34 6.02 -2.99 -9.05
N ARG A 35 5.30 -2.00 -9.60
CA ARG A 35 5.68 -1.36 -10.88
C ARG A 35 7.05 -0.71 -10.77
N ARG A 36 7.26 0.07 -9.70
CA ARG A 36 8.55 0.72 -9.46
C ARG A 36 9.68 -0.28 -9.30
N LEU A 37 9.49 -1.36 -8.54
CA LEU A 37 10.48 -2.43 -8.40
C LEU A 37 10.80 -3.09 -9.75
N ALA A 38 9.78 -3.40 -10.54
CA ALA A 38 9.96 -4.02 -11.85
C ALA A 38 10.79 -3.13 -12.79
N LYS A 39 10.49 -1.83 -12.84
CA LYS A 39 11.24 -0.87 -13.67
C LYS A 39 12.65 -0.62 -13.12
N ASP A 40 12.74 -0.16 -11.87
CA ASP A 40 13.99 0.39 -11.33
C ASP A 40 15.00 -0.70 -10.93
N ALA A 41 14.54 -1.80 -10.33
CA ALA A 41 15.43 -2.82 -9.77
C ALA A 41 15.65 -4.00 -10.71
N LEU A 42 14.65 -4.33 -11.54
CA LEU A 42 14.69 -5.48 -12.43
C LEU A 42 14.92 -5.12 -13.90
N GLY A 43 14.91 -3.82 -14.24
CA GLY A 43 15.14 -3.35 -15.62
C GLY A 43 14.08 -3.82 -16.60
N VAL A 44 12.83 -4.01 -16.15
CA VAL A 44 11.72 -4.37 -17.02
C VAL A 44 11.31 -3.13 -17.81
N ASP A 45 11.57 -3.17 -19.12
CA ASP A 45 11.15 -2.14 -20.06
C ASP A 45 9.70 -2.36 -20.53
N GLY A 46 9.04 -1.27 -20.91
CA GLY A 46 7.69 -1.26 -21.48
C GLY A 46 6.55 -1.12 -20.46
N ASP A 47 5.35 -1.44 -20.92
CA ASP A 47 4.12 -1.30 -20.13
C ASP A 47 3.96 -2.46 -19.15
N VAL A 48 4.13 -2.16 -17.86
CA VAL A 48 3.95 -3.13 -16.77
C VAL A 48 2.48 -3.16 -16.36
N GLN A 49 1.80 -4.25 -16.68
CA GLN A 49 0.42 -4.47 -16.27
C GLN A 49 0.32 -4.80 -14.77
N LEU A 50 -0.55 -4.08 -14.07
CA LEU A 50 -0.83 -4.27 -12.65
C LEU A 50 -2.23 -4.83 -12.44
N GLY A 51 -2.42 -5.62 -11.38
CA GLY A 51 -3.72 -6.18 -11.07
C GLY A 51 -3.65 -7.37 -10.13
N TYR A 52 -4.83 -7.91 -9.85
CA TYR A 52 -5.01 -9.06 -8.99
C TYR A 52 -5.41 -10.29 -9.79
N LEU A 53 -4.76 -11.42 -9.54
CA LEU A 53 -5.34 -12.71 -9.89
C LEU A 53 -6.15 -13.22 -8.70
N VAL A 54 -7.47 -13.29 -8.87
CA VAL A 54 -8.38 -13.70 -7.80
C VAL A 54 -8.61 -15.20 -7.89
N LEU A 55 -8.40 -15.90 -6.78
CA LEU A 55 -8.57 -17.34 -6.61
C LEU A 55 -9.56 -17.63 -5.46
N PRO A 56 -10.87 -17.44 -5.68
CA PRO A 56 -11.89 -17.73 -4.67
C PRO A 56 -12.13 -19.25 -4.55
N ALA A 57 -12.95 -19.66 -3.59
CA ALA A 57 -13.23 -21.08 -3.35
C ALA A 57 -13.89 -21.79 -4.56
N SER A 58 -14.68 -21.06 -5.35
CA SER A 58 -15.24 -21.56 -6.62
C SER A 58 -14.32 -21.20 -7.78
N THR A 59 -13.84 -22.19 -8.52
CA THR A 59 -12.96 -21.96 -9.67
C THR A 59 -13.63 -21.19 -10.81
N SER A 60 -14.97 -21.22 -10.89
CA SER A 60 -15.75 -20.42 -11.86
C SER A 60 -15.60 -18.90 -11.67
N ASP A 61 -15.25 -18.49 -10.46
CA ASP A 61 -15.19 -17.08 -10.07
C ASP A 61 -13.73 -16.57 -10.08
N THR A 62 -12.80 -17.39 -10.60
CA THR A 62 -11.41 -16.99 -10.84
C THR A 62 -11.37 -15.93 -11.93
N ASP A 63 -10.75 -14.80 -11.64
CA ASP A 63 -10.71 -13.68 -12.57
C ASP A 63 -9.42 -12.86 -12.40
N PHE A 64 -9.05 -12.13 -13.44
CA PHE A 64 -7.98 -11.15 -13.41
C PHE A 64 -8.55 -9.74 -13.32
N LEU A 65 -8.39 -9.11 -12.15
CA LEU A 65 -8.81 -7.74 -11.91
C LEU A 65 -7.66 -6.79 -12.23
N GLU A 66 -7.63 -6.28 -13.46
CA GLU A 66 -6.66 -5.29 -13.91
C GLU A 66 -6.80 -3.94 -13.19
N ALA A 67 -5.66 -3.32 -12.89
CA ALA A 67 -5.57 -1.95 -12.41
C ALA A 67 -5.42 -1.01 -13.62
N GLY A 68 -6.54 -0.44 -14.07
CA GLY A 68 -6.58 0.50 -15.20
C GLY A 68 -6.18 1.93 -14.83
N TRP A 69 -5.05 2.10 -14.13
CA TRP A 69 -4.55 3.43 -13.75
C TRP A 69 -3.77 4.07 -14.89
N THR A 70 -3.91 5.39 -15.04
CA THR A 70 -3.14 6.15 -16.04
C THR A 70 -1.70 6.38 -15.55
N GLU A 71 -0.81 6.77 -16.47
CA GLU A 71 0.58 7.09 -16.11
C GLU A 71 0.65 8.29 -15.16
N GLU A 72 -0.24 9.27 -15.29
CA GLU A 72 -0.36 10.40 -14.36
C GLU A 72 -0.73 9.91 -12.95
N GLU A 73 -1.72 9.02 -12.84
CA GLU A 73 -2.12 8.45 -11.55
C GLU A 73 -0.98 7.63 -10.93
N LEU A 74 -0.21 6.91 -11.75
CA LEU A 74 0.96 6.14 -11.30
C LEU A 74 2.10 7.06 -10.85
N SER A 75 2.32 8.19 -11.54
CA SER A 75 3.27 9.22 -11.13
C SER A 75 2.87 9.85 -9.79
N GLU A 76 1.59 10.14 -9.59
CA GLU A 76 1.09 10.59 -8.27
C GLU A 76 1.37 9.54 -7.18
N ALA A 77 1.22 8.25 -7.49
CA ALA A 77 1.56 7.20 -6.53
C ALA A 77 3.05 7.19 -6.16
N ASP A 78 3.94 7.42 -7.15
CA ASP A 78 5.38 7.51 -6.93
C ASP A 78 5.75 8.71 -6.03
N GLU A 79 5.05 9.84 -6.15
CA GLU A 79 5.20 10.99 -5.23
C GLU A 79 4.82 10.61 -3.79
N VAL A 80 3.69 9.92 -3.59
CA VAL A 80 3.26 9.46 -2.26
C VAL A 80 4.24 8.45 -1.66
N VAL A 81 4.85 7.59 -2.48
CA VAL A 81 5.91 6.67 -2.02
C VAL A 81 7.08 7.44 -1.42
N VAL A 82 7.55 8.48 -2.09
CA VAL A 82 8.68 9.30 -1.62
C VAL A 82 8.30 10.04 -0.33
N GLU A 83 7.11 10.65 -0.28
CA GLU A 83 6.62 11.36 0.91
C GLU A 83 6.57 10.43 2.14
N VAL A 84 6.00 9.23 1.98
CA VAL A 84 5.89 8.24 3.06
C VAL A 84 7.26 7.74 3.49
N ALA A 85 8.17 7.47 2.54
CA ALA A 85 9.54 7.05 2.85
C ALA A 85 10.28 8.12 3.67
N GLU A 86 10.16 9.40 3.29
CA GLU A 86 10.77 10.50 4.04
C GLU A 86 10.24 10.61 5.48
N LYS A 87 8.92 10.49 5.66
CA LYS A 87 8.29 10.47 7.00
C LYS A 87 8.83 9.33 7.86
N ILE A 88 8.92 8.12 7.29
CA ILE A 88 9.47 6.95 7.98
C ILE A 88 10.93 7.19 8.41
N VAL A 89 11.78 7.69 7.50
CA VAL A 89 13.20 7.97 7.78
C VAL A 89 13.36 9.04 8.87
N ARG A 90 12.51 10.08 8.87
CA ARG A 90 12.49 11.12 9.89
C ARG A 90 11.85 10.67 11.22
N GLY A 91 11.29 9.47 11.27
CA GLY A 91 10.56 8.98 12.44
C GLY A 91 9.27 9.75 12.71
N ASP A 92 8.68 10.37 11.69
CA ASP A 92 7.39 11.04 11.79
C ASP A 92 6.27 10.03 11.61
N TYR A 93 5.69 9.63 12.74
CA TYR A 93 4.58 8.67 12.83
C TYR A 93 3.29 9.34 13.32
N THR A 94 3.21 10.66 13.26
CA THR A 94 2.11 11.46 13.86
C THR A 94 0.74 11.20 13.23
N GLN A 95 0.69 10.54 12.07
CA GLN A 95 -0.53 10.23 11.32
C GLN A 95 -0.87 8.73 11.28
N ILE A 96 -0.32 7.91 12.18
CA ILE A 96 -0.79 6.52 12.36
C ILE A 96 -2.20 6.61 12.98
N ALA A 97 -3.22 6.35 12.17
CA ALA A 97 -4.59 6.32 12.66
C ALA A 97 -4.76 5.15 13.66
N GLU A 98 -5.12 5.47 14.89
CA GLU A 98 -5.53 4.53 15.94
C GLU A 98 -6.90 3.90 15.61
N LYS A 99 -7.05 3.24 14.47
CA LYS A 99 -8.16 2.32 14.30
C LYS A 99 -7.71 1.00 14.90
N PRO A 100 -8.15 0.63 16.13
CA PRO A 100 -7.82 -0.67 16.67
C PRO A 100 -8.29 -1.75 15.69
N PRO A 101 -7.47 -2.80 15.48
CA PRO A 101 -7.84 -3.88 14.59
C PRO A 101 -9.19 -4.49 15.03
N SER A 102 -9.97 -4.99 14.08
CA SER A 102 -11.21 -5.71 14.39
C SER A 102 -10.96 -7.13 14.90
N PHE A 103 -9.70 -7.51 15.12
CA PHE A 103 -9.25 -8.82 15.59
C PHE A 103 -8.63 -8.70 17.00
N SER A 104 -8.35 -9.86 17.61
CA SER A 104 -7.99 -9.97 19.02
C SER A 104 -6.86 -9.04 19.47
N ASP A 105 -7.04 -8.39 20.63
CA ASP A 105 -6.10 -7.46 21.29
C ASP A 105 -5.00 -8.20 22.08
N ASP A 106 -4.96 -9.54 21.99
CA ASP A 106 -4.08 -10.41 22.79
C ASP A 106 -2.58 -10.11 22.63
N LEU A 107 -2.19 -9.52 21.49
CA LEU A 107 -0.80 -9.15 21.20
C LEU A 107 -0.50 -7.67 21.39
N ALA A 108 -1.48 -6.84 21.77
CA ALA A 108 -1.31 -5.40 21.87
C ALA A 108 -0.20 -4.98 22.87
N GLY A 109 0.02 -5.78 23.91
CA GLY A 109 1.13 -5.58 24.84
C GLY A 109 2.52 -5.79 24.22
N ILE A 110 2.64 -6.70 23.25
CA ILE A 110 3.89 -6.96 22.51
C ILE A 110 4.08 -5.91 21.42
N CYS A 111 3.01 -5.57 20.69
CA CYS A 111 3.04 -4.58 19.61
C CYS A 111 3.12 -3.13 20.10
N GLN A 112 2.97 -2.91 21.41
CA GLN A 112 3.01 -1.60 22.05
C GLN A 112 1.93 -0.63 21.54
N ASP A 113 0.79 -1.17 21.11
CA ASP A 113 -0.30 -0.40 20.46
C ASP A 113 -0.88 0.71 21.35
N LYS A 114 -0.70 0.61 22.68
CA LYS A 114 -1.21 1.56 23.68
C LYS A 114 -0.13 2.52 24.23
N LEU A 115 1.09 2.47 23.69
CA LEU A 115 2.17 3.38 24.08
C LEU A 115 2.25 4.57 23.13
N PRO A 116 2.54 5.79 23.63
CA PRO A 116 2.66 6.97 22.79
C PRO A 116 3.84 6.83 21.82
N HIS A 117 3.59 7.08 20.53
CA HIS A 117 4.63 7.16 19.49
C HIS A 117 5.33 8.52 19.56
N LEU A 118 6.25 8.67 20.52
CA LEU A 118 7.10 9.87 20.59
C LEU A 118 8.00 9.92 19.35
N PRO A 119 8.13 11.08 18.67
CA PRO A 119 9.05 11.20 17.56
C PRO A 119 10.46 10.87 18.02
N ARG A 120 11.18 10.04 17.27
CA ARG A 120 12.60 9.77 17.54
C ARG A 120 13.41 10.99 17.15
N HIS A 121 13.50 11.96 18.06
CA HIS A 121 14.53 12.99 17.98
C HIS A 121 15.86 12.37 18.43
N GLU A 122 16.89 12.52 17.58
CA GLU A 122 18.32 12.40 17.91
C GLU A 122 18.94 11.01 18.17
N HIS A 123 19.02 10.10 17.19
CA HIS A 123 19.98 8.98 17.33
C HIS A 123 20.80 8.58 16.10
N TRP A 124 20.57 9.14 14.90
CA TRP A 124 21.32 8.74 13.70
C TRP A 124 22.37 9.75 13.21
N SER A 125 22.72 10.73 14.04
CA SER A 125 23.91 11.55 13.82
C SER A 125 25.09 11.02 14.63
N ARG A 126 25.51 9.77 14.41
CA ARG A 126 26.84 9.31 14.86
C ARG A 126 27.48 8.35 13.85
N SER A 127 28.49 8.93 13.19
CA SER A 127 29.61 8.35 12.40
C SER A 127 29.26 7.76 11.04
#